data_AF-A0A838EWT6-F1
#
_entry.id   AF-A0A838EWT6-F1
#
_cell.length_a   1.000
_cell.length_b   1.000
_cell.length_c   1.000
_cell.angle_alpha   90.00
_cell.angle_beta   90.00
_cell.angle_gamma   90.00
#
_symmetry.space_group_name_H-M   'P 1'
#
loop_
_entity.id
_entity.type
_entity.pdbx_description
1 polymer ?
#
loop_
_entity_poly.entity_id
_entity_poly.type
_entity_poly.pdbx_seq_one_letter_code
_entity_poly.pdbx_strand_id
1 'polypeptide(L)'
;MTNIQFGKTLINFGFGTKEEKKQILLENTNKDVFMDLTCYDPQDFYSIFPQLKGSFAALFCDGEKKVEVHMKEKNDDFITKLKELGFNPYVSTIVSCGFVFPRTIVQIINEAHFALEENVASKKDIDRAMKFGVNYPKGPFEWSQGREVFVKTLLHELHQKTKDDRYLPSRLL
;
A
#
# COMPACT_ATOMS: atom_id res chain seq x y z
N MET A 1 -7.51 -14.25 -1.45
CA MET A 1 -7.40 -14.34 -2.93
C MET A 1 -6.09 -13.68 -3.32
N THR A 2 -5.00 -14.40 -3.48
CA THR A 2 -3.67 -13.78 -3.37
C THR A 2 -2.83 -13.78 -4.64
N ASN A 3 -3.09 -14.66 -5.60
CA ASN A 3 -2.35 -14.73 -6.86
C ASN A 3 -3.30 -14.91 -8.05
N ILE A 4 -3.08 -14.14 -9.12
CA ILE A 4 -3.79 -14.26 -10.39
C ILE A 4 -2.74 -14.53 -11.47
N GLN A 5 -2.97 -15.56 -12.28
CA GLN A 5 -2.04 -15.96 -13.34
C GLN A 5 -2.73 -15.93 -14.70
N PHE A 6 -2.03 -15.41 -15.70
CA PHE A 6 -2.47 -15.41 -17.09
C PHE A 6 -1.24 -15.35 -18.01
N GLY A 7 -1.16 -16.26 -18.99
CA GLY A 7 0.05 -16.40 -19.80
C GLY A 7 1.30 -16.60 -18.95
N LYS A 8 2.35 -15.82 -19.21
CA LYS A 8 3.59 -15.79 -18.38
C LYS A 8 3.51 -14.84 -17.18
N THR A 9 2.36 -14.20 -16.94
CA THR A 9 2.23 -13.13 -15.95
C THR A 9 1.66 -13.66 -14.64
N LEU A 10 2.25 -13.21 -13.53
CA LEU A 10 1.75 -13.41 -12.17
C LEU A 10 1.44 -12.04 -11.54
N ILE A 11 0.19 -11.86 -11.07
CA ILE A 11 -0.19 -10.72 -10.22
C ILE A 11 -0.35 -11.22 -8.79
N ASN A 12 0.49 -10.74 -7.87
CA ASN A 12 0.42 -11.07 -6.45
C ASN A 12 -0.24 -9.93 -5.65
N PHE A 13 -1.44 -10.18 -5.14
CA PHE A 13 -2.16 -9.29 -4.21
C PHE A 13 -1.95 -9.68 -2.74
N GLY A 14 -1.25 -10.78 -2.48
CA GLY A 14 -1.19 -11.35 -1.13
C GLY A 14 -0.50 -10.44 -0.13
N PHE A 15 -1.09 -10.27 1.05
CA PHE A 15 -0.35 -9.75 2.19
C PHE A 15 0.68 -10.79 2.66
N GLY A 16 1.80 -10.32 3.16
CA GLY A 16 2.86 -11.14 3.70
C GLY A 16 4.05 -10.28 4.10
N THR A 17 4.92 -10.87 4.89
CA THR A 17 6.24 -10.35 5.27
C THR A 17 7.11 -10.07 4.05
N LYS A 18 8.18 -9.28 4.25
CA LYS A 18 9.16 -8.97 3.20
C LYS A 18 9.82 -10.25 2.67
N GLU A 19 10.04 -11.23 3.54
CA GLU A 19 10.65 -12.53 3.25
C GLU A 19 9.71 -13.41 2.42
N GLU A 20 8.42 -13.48 2.78
CA GLU A 20 7.42 -14.20 1.96
C GLU A 20 7.28 -13.58 0.56
N LYS A 21 7.35 -12.25 0.45
CA LYS A 21 7.36 -11.55 -0.84
C LYS A 21 8.56 -11.93 -1.69
N LYS A 22 9.76 -11.96 -1.10
CA LYS A 22 10.98 -12.43 -1.76
C LYS A 22 10.86 -13.89 -2.19
N GLN A 23 10.31 -14.75 -1.34
CA GLN A 23 10.12 -16.17 -1.63
C GLN A 23 9.21 -16.39 -2.84
N ILE A 24 8.09 -15.66 -2.94
CA ILE A 24 7.21 -15.70 -4.10
C ILE A 24 7.96 -15.33 -5.39
N LEU A 25 8.86 -14.34 -5.33
CA LEU A 25 9.68 -13.97 -6.49
C LEU A 25 10.67 -15.07 -6.86
N LEU A 26 11.36 -15.68 -5.88
CA LEU A 26 12.29 -16.79 -6.11
C LEU A 26 11.62 -18.01 -6.74
N GLU A 27 10.36 -18.29 -6.39
CA GLU A 27 9.58 -19.40 -6.94
C GLU A 27 9.04 -19.13 -8.36
N ASN A 28 9.10 -17.89 -8.83
CA ASN A 28 8.50 -17.47 -10.11
C ASN A 28 9.53 -16.74 -11.01
N THR A 29 10.78 -17.20 -11.01
CA THR A 29 11.88 -16.64 -11.83
C THR A 29 11.64 -16.68 -13.33
N ASN A 30 10.76 -17.58 -13.80
CA ASN A 30 10.39 -17.75 -15.20
C ASN A 30 9.14 -16.96 -15.63
N LYS A 31 8.58 -16.11 -14.75
CA LYS A 31 7.36 -15.33 -15.01
C LYS A 31 7.62 -13.83 -15.04
N ASP A 32 6.70 -13.07 -15.63
CA ASP A 32 6.63 -11.62 -15.41
C ASP A 32 5.75 -11.35 -14.19
N VAL A 33 6.35 -10.87 -13.10
CA VAL A 33 5.65 -10.67 -11.83
C VAL A 33 5.27 -9.21 -11.64
N PHE A 34 4.02 -8.98 -11.27
CA PHE A 34 3.51 -7.71 -10.75
C PHE A 34 3.04 -7.95 -9.32
N MET A 35 3.52 -7.15 -8.37
CA MET A 35 3.34 -7.45 -6.96
C MET A 35 2.80 -6.25 -6.18
N ASP A 36 1.82 -6.50 -5.32
CA ASP A 36 1.43 -5.55 -4.30
C ASP A 36 2.60 -5.38 -3.34
N LEU A 37 3.21 -4.19 -3.36
CA LEU A 37 4.29 -3.82 -2.45
C LEU A 37 3.88 -2.59 -1.65
N THR A 38 2.59 -2.40 -1.35
CA THR A 38 2.11 -1.21 -0.63
C THR A 38 2.95 -0.92 0.61
N CYS A 39 3.27 -1.95 1.40
CA CYS A 39 3.99 -1.78 2.66
C CYS A 39 5.52 -1.80 2.54
N TYR A 40 6.09 -2.04 1.37
CA TYR A 40 7.53 -2.20 1.19
C TYR A 40 8.05 -1.31 0.07
N ASP A 41 9.33 -0.95 0.11
CA ASP A 41 9.92 -0.17 -0.97
C ASP A 41 10.16 -1.03 -2.22
N PRO A 42 9.54 -0.73 -3.37
CA PRO A 42 9.77 -1.52 -4.58
C PRO A 42 11.23 -1.53 -5.05
N GLN A 43 12.03 -0.50 -4.70
CA GLN A 43 13.44 -0.44 -5.07
C GLN A 43 14.28 -1.54 -4.38
N ASP A 44 13.87 -1.99 -3.20
CA ASP A 44 14.53 -3.11 -2.49
C ASP A 44 14.36 -4.44 -3.22
N PHE A 45 13.36 -4.53 -4.09
CA PHE A 45 13.06 -5.73 -4.87
C PHE A 45 13.56 -5.61 -6.31
N TYR A 46 13.39 -4.43 -6.93
CA TYR A 46 13.73 -4.23 -8.33
C TYR A 46 15.20 -4.51 -8.66
N SER A 47 16.10 -4.21 -7.72
CA SER A 47 17.54 -4.44 -7.84
C SER A 47 17.94 -5.91 -7.76
N ILE A 48 17.11 -6.76 -7.16
CA ILE A 48 17.42 -8.17 -6.86
C ILE A 48 16.64 -9.12 -7.79
N PHE A 49 15.39 -8.75 -8.13
CA PHE A 49 14.44 -9.62 -8.82
C PHE A 49 14.13 -9.10 -10.24
N PRO A 50 14.84 -9.57 -11.28
CA PRO A 50 14.60 -9.16 -12.67
C PRO A 50 13.22 -9.58 -13.22
N GLN A 51 12.63 -10.63 -12.65
CA GLN A 51 11.27 -11.09 -12.94
C GLN A 51 10.18 -10.14 -12.43
N LEU A 52 10.47 -9.31 -11.42
CA LEU A 52 9.55 -8.29 -10.93
C LEU A 52 9.51 -7.14 -11.95
N LYS A 53 8.46 -7.12 -12.78
CA LYS A 53 8.27 -6.14 -13.86
C LYS A 53 7.54 -4.88 -13.41
N GLY A 54 6.76 -4.98 -12.34
CA GLY A 54 6.06 -3.83 -11.76
C GLY A 54 5.58 -4.08 -10.34
N SER A 55 5.21 -3.01 -9.67
CA SER A 55 4.63 -3.03 -8.33
C SER A 55 3.37 -2.18 -8.31
N PHE A 56 2.49 -2.44 -7.36
CA PHE A 56 1.28 -1.64 -7.19
C PHE A 56 0.90 -1.55 -5.71
N ALA A 57 -0.05 -0.66 -5.40
CA ALA A 57 -0.60 -0.51 -4.08
C ALA A 57 -2.11 -0.72 -4.05
N ALA A 58 -2.56 -1.82 -3.42
CA ALA A 58 -3.98 -2.09 -3.25
C ALA A 58 -4.49 -1.82 -1.82
N LEU A 59 -3.64 -1.37 -0.89
CA LEU A 59 -4.11 -0.91 0.41
C LEU A 59 -4.94 0.38 0.25
N PHE A 60 -6.01 0.50 1.04
CA PHE A 60 -6.99 1.60 0.97
C PHE A 60 -7.70 1.75 -0.39
N CYS A 61 -7.63 0.72 -1.23
CA CYS A 61 -8.40 0.61 -2.46
C CYS A 61 -9.89 0.42 -2.13
N ASP A 62 -10.57 1.51 -1.77
CA ASP A 62 -12.00 1.61 -1.50
C ASP A 62 -12.74 2.34 -2.64
N GLY A 63 -14.06 2.21 -2.71
CA GLY A 63 -14.89 2.98 -3.64
C GLY A 63 -14.58 2.71 -5.12
N GLU A 64 -13.98 3.68 -5.80
CA GLU A 64 -13.60 3.62 -7.23
C GLU A 64 -12.48 2.61 -7.55
N LYS A 65 -12.01 1.86 -6.54
CA LYS A 65 -10.99 0.83 -6.66
C LYS A 65 -9.70 1.32 -7.33
N LYS A 66 -9.29 2.54 -7.00
CA LYS A 66 -8.04 3.15 -7.48
C LYS A 66 -6.83 2.40 -6.91
N VAL A 67 -5.90 2.04 -7.79
CA VAL A 67 -4.66 1.35 -7.45
C VAL A 67 -3.51 2.10 -8.09
N GLU A 68 -2.54 2.53 -7.28
CA GLU A 68 -1.31 3.12 -7.80
C GLU A 68 -0.42 2.01 -8.36
N VAL A 69 0.11 2.21 -9.55
CA VAL A 69 0.90 1.23 -10.28
C VAL A 69 2.21 1.85 -10.73
N HIS A 70 3.30 1.12 -10.57
CA HIS A 70 4.58 1.44 -11.19
C HIS A 70 5.09 0.22 -11.96
N MET A 71 5.61 0.44 -13.17
CA MET A 71 6.17 -0.62 -14.00
C MET A 71 7.55 -0.19 -14.49
N LYS A 72 8.51 -1.13 -14.53
CA LYS A 72 9.85 -0.89 -15.10
C LYS A 72 9.77 -0.55 -16.59
N GLU A 73 8.86 -1.24 -17.28
CA GLU A 73 8.54 -1.05 -18.69
C GLU A 73 7.01 -1.09 -18.86
N LYS A 74 6.49 -0.42 -19.90
CA LYS A 74 5.05 -0.41 -20.18
C LYS A 74 4.54 -1.84 -20.43
N ASN A 75 3.45 -2.22 -19.76
CA ASN A 75 2.80 -3.50 -19.95
C ASN A 75 1.27 -3.32 -20.03
N ASP A 76 0.73 -3.28 -21.25
CA ASP A 76 -0.69 -3.01 -21.48
C ASP A 76 -1.58 -4.19 -21.07
N ASP A 77 -1.08 -5.43 -21.16
CA ASP A 77 -1.81 -6.63 -20.77
C ASP A 77 -2.08 -6.64 -19.26
N PHE A 78 -1.09 -6.26 -18.46
CA PHE A 78 -1.24 -6.13 -17.01
C PHE A 78 -2.27 -5.04 -16.64
N ILE A 79 -2.20 -3.88 -17.28
CA ILE A 79 -3.16 -2.79 -17.05
C ILE A 79 -4.57 -3.21 -17.45
N THR A 80 -4.72 -3.87 -18.59
CA THR A 80 -6.00 -4.43 -19.04
C THR A 80 -6.52 -5.45 -18.04
N LYS A 81 -5.64 -6.33 -17.53
CA LYS A 81 -6.04 -7.32 -16.55
C LYS A 81 -6.51 -6.70 -15.23
N LEU A 82 -5.86 -5.65 -14.73
CA LEU A 82 -6.32 -4.92 -13.56
C LEU A 82 -7.72 -4.34 -13.76
N LYS A 83 -8.00 -3.78 -14.94
CA LYS A 83 -9.33 -3.25 -15.29
C LYS A 83 -10.39 -4.34 -15.37
N GLU A 84 -10.09 -5.49 -15.95
CA GLU A 84 -10.98 -6.66 -15.97
C GLU A 84 -11.33 -7.16 -14.55
N LEU A 85 -10.38 -7.03 -13.62
CA LEU A 85 -10.57 -7.35 -12.20
C LEU A 85 -11.34 -6.25 -11.44
N GLY A 86 -11.71 -5.17 -12.14
CA GLY A 86 -12.48 -4.06 -11.61
C GLY A 86 -11.64 -2.99 -10.90
N PHE A 87 -10.31 -3.02 -11.01
CA PHE A 87 -9.45 -1.95 -10.50
C PHE A 87 -9.34 -0.80 -11.50
N ASN A 88 -9.10 0.40 -10.99
CA ASN A 88 -8.80 1.59 -11.76
C ASN A 88 -7.31 1.96 -11.59
N PRO A 89 -6.42 1.44 -12.45
CA PRO A 89 -4.98 1.65 -12.29
C PRO A 89 -4.57 3.09 -12.63
N TYR A 90 -3.81 3.71 -11.74
CA TYR A 90 -3.12 4.97 -11.96
C TYR A 90 -1.61 4.72 -12.07
N VAL A 91 -1.04 4.93 -13.26
CA VAL A 91 0.38 4.65 -13.51
C VAL A 91 1.23 5.84 -13.09
N SER A 92 2.17 5.61 -12.17
CA SER A 92 3.19 6.57 -11.74
C SER A 92 4.54 6.23 -12.36
N THR A 93 5.31 7.26 -12.69
CA THR A 93 6.70 7.14 -13.18
C THR A 93 7.73 7.03 -12.05
N ILE A 94 7.33 7.39 -10.82
CA ILE A 94 8.18 7.34 -9.63
C ILE A 94 7.51 6.44 -8.60
N VAL A 95 8.31 5.61 -7.92
CA VAL A 95 7.83 4.76 -6.84
C VAL A 95 8.82 4.73 -5.66
N SER A 96 8.26 4.72 -4.46
CA SER A 96 8.95 4.59 -3.18
C SER A 96 8.12 3.76 -2.21
N CYS A 97 8.68 3.44 -1.03
CA CYS A 97 7.94 2.83 0.08
C CYS A 97 6.61 3.55 0.35
N GLY A 98 5.50 2.81 0.42
CA GLY A 98 4.17 3.35 0.67
C GLY A 98 3.50 4.04 -0.50
N PHE A 99 4.16 4.13 -1.66
CA PHE A 99 3.71 4.93 -2.81
C PHE A 99 3.29 6.36 -2.36
N VAL A 100 2.29 6.98 -3.00
CA VAL A 100 1.83 8.33 -2.63
C VAL A 100 0.61 8.23 -1.71
N PHE A 101 -0.45 7.57 -2.18
CA PHE A 101 -1.71 7.52 -1.44
C PHE A 101 -1.60 6.73 -0.13
N PRO A 102 -1.11 5.47 -0.10
CA PRO A 102 -1.00 4.72 1.16
C PRO A 102 -0.08 5.39 2.18
N ARG A 103 1.08 5.91 1.76
CA ARG A 103 2.01 6.65 2.64
C ARG A 103 1.35 7.85 3.31
N THR A 104 0.56 8.60 2.56
CA THR A 104 -0.19 9.75 3.08
C THR A 104 -1.28 9.30 4.06
N ILE A 105 -2.05 8.28 3.69
CA ILE A 105 -3.16 7.77 4.52
C ILE A 105 -2.66 7.19 5.84
N VAL A 106 -1.58 6.40 5.86
CA VAL A 106 -1.07 5.85 7.13
C VAL A 106 -0.58 6.93 8.08
N GLN A 107 -0.07 8.06 7.57
CA GLN A 107 0.34 9.20 8.40
C GLN A 107 -0.88 9.95 8.96
N ILE A 108 -1.93 10.14 8.16
CA ILE A 108 -3.22 10.69 8.65
C ILE A 108 -3.80 9.80 9.76
N ILE A 109 -3.76 8.47 9.56
CA ILE A 109 -4.20 7.50 10.57
C ILE A 109 -3.34 7.62 11.83
N ASN A 110 -2.01 7.71 11.68
CA ASN A 110 -1.09 7.82 12.81
C ASN A 110 -1.33 9.09 13.62
N GLU A 111 -1.50 10.23 12.94
CA GLU A 111 -1.82 11.52 13.55
C GLU A 111 -3.14 11.48 14.33
N ALA A 112 -4.15 10.82 13.78
CA ALA A 112 -5.41 10.61 14.50
C ALA A 112 -5.23 9.79 15.79
N HIS A 113 -4.31 8.82 15.81
CA HIS A 113 -3.99 8.07 17.02
C HIS A 113 -3.21 8.92 18.04
N PHE A 114 -2.34 9.82 17.61
CA PHE A 114 -1.71 10.80 18.51
C PHE A 114 -2.74 11.76 19.12
N ALA A 115 -3.63 12.33 18.31
CA ALA A 115 -4.70 13.19 18.82
C ALA A 115 -5.61 12.46 19.83
N LEU A 116 -5.86 11.17 19.62
CA LEU A 116 -6.56 10.33 20.59
C LEU A 116 -5.74 10.11 21.87
N GLU A 117 -4.45 9.80 21.74
CA GLU A 117 -3.53 9.57 22.87
C GLU A 117 -3.39 10.81 23.77
N GLU A 118 -3.37 11.99 23.16
CA GLU A 118 -3.32 13.29 23.84
C GLU A 118 -4.68 13.74 24.38
N ASN A 119 -5.74 12.94 24.20
CA ASN A 119 -7.11 13.24 24.60
C ASN A 119 -7.69 14.51 23.95
N VAL A 120 -7.27 14.83 22.72
CA VAL A 120 -7.81 15.98 21.96
C VAL A 120 -9.30 15.78 21.65
N ALA A 121 -9.70 14.57 21.27
CA ALA A 121 -11.09 14.21 20.96
C ALA A 121 -11.31 12.69 20.96
N SER A 122 -12.57 12.27 20.98
CA SER A 122 -12.94 10.86 20.80
C SER A 122 -12.67 10.38 19.36
N LYS A 123 -12.46 9.07 19.15
CA LYS A 123 -12.32 8.48 17.80
C LYS A 123 -13.44 8.93 16.85
N LYS A 124 -14.69 8.94 17.36
CA LYS A 124 -15.89 9.31 16.60
C LYS A 124 -15.88 10.79 16.20
N ASP A 125 -15.41 11.67 17.08
CA ASP A 125 -15.35 13.10 16.79
C ASP A 125 -14.19 13.44 15.85
N ILE A 126 -13.05 12.74 15.96
CA ILE A 126 -11.95 12.86 15.00
C ILE A 126 -12.41 12.44 13.60
N ASP A 127 -13.05 11.28 13.47
CA ASP A 127 -13.61 10.83 12.18
C ASP A 127 -14.64 11.82 11.62
N ARG A 128 -15.52 12.35 12.49
CA ARG A 128 -16.51 13.36 12.11
C ARG A 128 -15.82 14.64 11.62
N ALA A 129 -14.82 15.14 12.34
CA ALA A 129 -14.11 16.35 11.98
C ALA A 129 -13.44 16.21 10.62
N MET A 130 -12.78 15.09 10.34
CA MET A 130 -12.11 14.89 9.05
C MET A 130 -13.08 14.70 7.88
N LYS A 131 -14.23 14.05 8.12
CA LYS A 131 -15.26 13.90 7.10
C LYS A 131 -15.98 15.20 6.77
N PHE A 132 -16.37 15.99 7.78
CA PHE A 132 -17.20 17.18 7.55
C PHE A 132 -16.40 18.50 7.50
N GLY A 133 -15.18 18.52 8.04
CA GLY A 133 -14.30 19.69 8.01
C GLY A 133 -13.46 19.79 6.74
N VAL A 134 -12.94 18.66 6.25
CA VAL A 134 -12.05 18.61 5.05
C VAL A 134 -12.54 17.64 3.97
N ASN A 135 -13.78 17.17 4.07
CA ASN A 135 -14.45 16.34 3.07
C ASN A 135 -13.73 15.02 2.74
N TYR A 136 -13.05 14.42 3.72
CA TYR A 136 -12.54 13.06 3.52
C TYR A 136 -13.68 12.07 3.33
N PRO A 137 -13.56 11.08 2.42
CA PRO A 137 -14.61 10.11 2.16
C PRO A 137 -14.82 9.14 3.34
N LYS A 138 -13.81 9.00 4.21
CA LYS A 138 -13.83 8.23 5.45
C LYS A 138 -13.04 8.96 6.53
N GLY A 139 -13.39 8.72 7.79
CA GLY A 139 -12.56 9.14 8.90
C GLY A 139 -11.26 8.33 9.00
N PRO A 140 -10.21 8.85 9.64
CA PRO A 140 -8.96 8.11 9.86
C PRO A 140 -9.14 6.74 10.53
N PHE A 141 -10.00 6.62 11.55
CA PHE A 141 -10.23 5.34 12.21
C PHE A 141 -11.08 4.39 11.34
N GLU A 142 -12.02 4.93 10.56
CA GLU A 142 -12.75 4.16 9.54
C GLU A 142 -11.82 3.61 8.44
N TRP A 143 -10.79 4.35 8.03
CA TRP A 143 -9.77 3.83 7.11
C TRP A 143 -8.88 2.77 7.74
N SER A 144 -8.54 2.94 9.02
CA SER A 144 -7.68 2.01 9.75
C SER A 144 -8.37 0.69 10.08
N GLN A 145 -9.70 0.66 10.16
CA GLN A 145 -10.47 -0.48 10.64
C GLN A 145 -10.18 -1.76 9.83
N GLY A 146 -9.64 -2.78 10.50
CA GLY A 146 -9.26 -4.06 9.90
C GLY A 146 -8.00 -4.01 9.04
N ARG A 147 -7.27 -2.87 9.07
CA ARG A 147 -6.04 -2.63 8.31
C ARG A 147 -4.88 -2.22 9.22
N GLU A 148 -5.04 -2.27 10.53
CA GLU A 148 -4.09 -1.76 11.53
C GLU A 148 -2.71 -2.40 11.39
N VAL A 149 -2.66 -3.72 11.12
CA VAL A 149 -1.40 -4.43 10.87
C VAL A 149 -0.67 -3.85 9.67
N PHE A 150 -1.38 -3.54 8.58
CA PHE A 150 -0.78 -2.96 7.37
C PHE A 150 -0.28 -1.54 7.61
N VAL A 151 -1.06 -0.74 8.34
CA VAL A 151 -0.68 0.62 8.74
C VAL A 151 0.64 0.56 9.52
N LYS A 152 0.72 -0.30 10.54
CA LYS A 152 1.94 -0.50 11.33
C LYS A 152 3.12 -0.97 10.50
N THR A 153 2.91 -1.97 9.63
CA THR A 153 3.99 -2.48 8.77
C THR A 153 4.55 -1.37 7.90
N LEU A 154 3.71 -0.57 7.25
CA LEU A 154 4.18 0.51 6.39
C LEU A 154 4.88 1.63 7.19
N LEU A 155 4.34 2.03 8.36
CA LEU A 155 5.00 3.01 9.22
C LEU A 155 6.38 2.52 9.68
N HIS A 156 6.51 1.26 10.11
CA HIS A 156 7.80 0.68 10.48
C HIS A 156 8.77 0.61 9.30
N GLU A 157 8.32 0.22 8.11
CA GLU A 157 9.19 0.20 6.92
C GLU A 157 9.65 1.60 6.53
N LEU A 158 8.76 2.61 6.62
CA LEU A 158 9.10 4.02 6.39
C LEU A 158 10.11 4.53 7.41
N HIS A 159 9.91 4.26 8.71
CA HIS A 159 10.83 4.65 9.78
C HIS A 159 12.20 3.98 9.59
N GLN A 160 12.22 2.67 9.32
CA GLN A 160 13.46 1.95 9.07
C GLN A 160 14.24 2.50 7.88
N LYS A 161 13.56 2.89 6.80
CA LYS A 161 14.14 3.45 5.58
C LYS A 161 14.68 4.87 5.77
N THR A 162 13.91 5.71 6.43
CA THR A 162 14.18 7.16 6.50
C THR A 162 14.94 7.58 7.76
N LYS A 163 14.89 6.76 8.82
CA LYS A 163 15.33 7.08 10.18
C LYS A 163 14.67 8.34 10.74
N ASP A 164 13.47 8.65 10.25
CA ASP A 164 12.72 9.85 10.57
C ASP A 164 11.56 9.50 11.50
N ASP A 165 11.59 10.06 12.71
CA ASP A 165 10.65 9.75 13.79
C ASP A 165 9.20 10.15 13.50
N ARG A 166 8.95 10.96 12.45
CA ARG A 166 7.56 11.20 11.99
C ARG A 166 6.83 9.91 11.58
N TYR A 167 7.58 8.84 11.28
CA TYR A 167 7.03 7.53 10.94
C TYR A 167 6.90 6.59 12.14
N LEU A 168 7.25 7.01 13.36
CA LEU A 168 6.99 6.19 14.55
C LEU A 168 5.48 6.03 14.75
N PRO A 169 4.98 4.78 14.88
CA PRO A 169 3.59 4.55 15.24
C PRO A 169 3.24 5.16 16.60
N SER A 170 2.06 5.77 16.72
CA SER A 170 1.45 6.07 18.02
C SER A 170 1.31 4.80 18.85
N ARG A 171 1.42 4.93 20.18
CA ARG A 171 1.28 3.80 21.11
C ARG A 171 -0.13 3.20 21.12
N LEU A 172 -1.14 3.96 20.68
CA LEU A 172 -2.52 3.51 20.61
C LEU A 172 -2.88 2.82 19.28
N LEU A 173 -2.01 2.89 18.28
CA LEU A 173 -2.17 2.15 17.03
C LEU A 173 -1.91 0.67 17.29
#